data_AF-A0A438II84-F1
#
_entry.id   AF-A0A438II84-F1
#
_cell.length_a   1.000
_cell.length_b   1.000
_cell.length_c   1.000
_cell.angle_alpha   90.00
_cell.angle_beta   90.00
_cell.angle_gamma   90.00
#
_symmetry.space_group_name_H-M   'P 1'
#
loop_
_entity.id
_entity.type
_entity.pdbx_description
1 polymer ?
#
loop_
_entity_poly.entity_id
_entity_poly.type
_entity_poly.pdbx_seq_one_letter_code
_entity_poly.pdbx_strand_id
1 'polypeptide(L)'
;MELTTLALRSAVQKLRPYFQAHPVVVLTDQPLRKILHKPDLTGRMLQWAIELSEFGIEFQPRLSMKGQVMADFVLEYSRRPNQHQESNEKEWWTLRVNGASRSSGSGVRLLLQSPTGEHLEQAIRLGFPASNNEAEYEAILSGLDLALALSVSKLRVYSDSQLVVRYIQEEYEAKDARMVRYLTKVKDTLQQFTEWTVEKIRRTENGRADTLAGIAAPSLSKKSFYCLYMCKSTPMSKESPLATPLRQARQMTKIGRTMLQNISGQALYPEIPNRHTKSGCKLPVSP
;
A
#
# COMPACT_ATOMS: atom_id res chain seq x y z
N MET A 1 24.26 14.40 -27.95
CA MET A 1 24.71 15.63 -27.25
C MET A 1 23.61 16.66 -27.12
N GLU A 2 22.89 17.01 -28.19
CA GLU A 2 21.78 17.98 -28.09
C GLU A 2 20.67 17.53 -27.12
N LEU A 3 20.36 16.23 -27.08
CA LEU A 3 19.34 15.68 -26.17
C LEU A 3 19.70 15.85 -24.68
N THR A 4 20.97 15.69 -24.31
CA THR A 4 21.41 15.87 -22.91
C THR A 4 21.43 17.33 -22.51
N THR A 5 21.79 18.23 -23.44
CA THR A 5 21.69 19.69 -23.23
C THR A 5 20.23 20.14 -23.12
N LEU A 6 19.33 19.58 -23.95
CA LEU A 6 17.90 19.87 -23.91
C LEU A 6 17.25 19.37 -22.60
N ALA A 7 17.65 18.19 -22.12
CA ALA A 7 17.20 17.66 -20.84
C ALA A 7 17.65 18.57 -19.68
N LEU A 8 18.91 19.04 -19.70
CA LEU A 8 19.43 19.99 -18.72
C LEU A 8 18.66 21.31 -18.76
N ARG A 9 18.44 21.88 -19.94
CA ARG A 9 17.63 23.10 -20.12
C ARG A 9 16.22 22.93 -19.55
N SER A 10 15.58 21.80 -19.83
CA SER A 10 14.23 21.51 -19.33
C SER A 10 14.21 21.40 -17.80
N ALA A 11 15.25 20.80 -17.20
CA ALA A 11 15.39 20.72 -15.75
C ALA A 11 15.60 22.11 -15.12
N VAL A 12 16.46 22.95 -15.70
CA VAL A 12 16.70 24.33 -15.25
C VAL A 12 15.42 25.16 -15.34
N GLN A 13 14.64 25.04 -16.41
CA GLN A 13 13.37 25.75 -16.54
C GLN A 13 12.34 25.33 -15.49
N LYS A 14 12.21 24.02 -15.22
CA LYS A 14 11.26 23.50 -14.23
C LYS A 14 11.67 23.80 -12.79
N LEU A 15 12.97 23.80 -12.51
CA LEU A 15 13.54 23.98 -11.18
C LEU A 15 14.19 25.35 -11.02
N ARG A 16 13.81 26.34 -11.84
CA ARG A 16 14.44 27.67 -11.86
C ARG A 16 14.61 28.32 -10.48
N PRO A 17 13.62 28.28 -9.56
CA PRO A 17 13.78 28.85 -8.23
C PRO A 17 14.95 28.24 -7.44
N TYR A 18 15.25 26.96 -7.66
CA TYR A 18 16.36 26.27 -6.99
C TYR A 18 17.71 26.65 -7.59
N PHE A 19 17.80 26.72 -8.93
CA PHE A 19 19.02 27.11 -9.63
C PHE A 19 19.42 28.57 -9.38
N GLN A 20 18.46 29.44 -9.04
CA GLN A 20 18.76 30.83 -8.68
C GLN A 20 19.18 30.99 -7.21
N ALA A 21 18.71 30.12 -6.32
CA ALA A 21 18.95 30.23 -4.89
C ALA A 21 20.18 29.46 -4.39
N HIS A 22 20.65 28.44 -5.13
CA HIS A 22 21.72 27.55 -4.68
C HIS A 22 22.72 27.25 -5.80
N PRO A 23 24.02 27.06 -5.47
CA PRO A 23 24.98 26.52 -6.42
C PRO A 23 24.60 25.07 -6.76
N VAL A 24 24.46 24.77 -8.05
CA VAL A 24 24.05 23.44 -8.54
C VAL A 24 25.22 22.74 -9.21
N VAL A 25 25.50 21.52 -8.74
CA VAL A 25 26.48 20.61 -9.35
C VAL A 25 25.73 19.53 -10.13
N VAL A 26 26.00 19.44 -11.43
CA VAL A 26 25.46 18.40 -12.32
C VAL A 26 26.49 17.28 -12.47
N LEU A 27 26.10 16.09 -12.02
CA LEU A 27 26.91 14.87 -12.14
C LEU A 27 26.65 14.21 -13.51
N THR A 28 27.64 14.27 -14.40
CA THR A 28 27.52 13.74 -15.76
C THR A 28 28.81 13.07 -16.23
N ASP A 29 28.65 12.00 -16.99
CA ASP A 29 29.69 11.31 -17.77
C ASP A 29 29.95 11.98 -19.13
N GLN A 30 29.03 12.83 -19.57
CA GLN A 30 29.13 13.56 -20.84
C GLN A 30 29.99 14.81 -20.66
N PRO A 31 30.83 15.19 -21.65
CA PRO A 31 31.65 16.40 -21.61
C PRO A 31 30.83 17.69 -21.84
N LEU A 32 29.70 17.86 -21.13
CA LEU A 32 28.77 18.98 -21.30
C LEU A 32 29.45 20.33 -21.11
N ARG A 33 30.30 20.45 -20.09
CA ARG A 33 31.13 21.66 -19.88
C ARG A 33 31.94 22.01 -21.13
N LYS A 34 32.65 21.04 -21.70
CA LYS A 34 33.47 21.28 -22.89
C LYS A 34 32.63 21.66 -24.10
N ILE A 35 31.40 21.16 -24.21
CA ILE A 35 30.52 21.43 -25.35
C ILE A 35 29.90 22.82 -25.24
N LEU A 36 29.36 23.18 -24.06
CA LEU A 36 28.72 24.48 -23.84
C LEU A 36 29.69 25.66 -23.91
N HIS A 37 30.99 25.41 -23.70
CA HIS A 37 32.05 26.41 -23.83
C HIS A 37 32.80 26.38 -25.18
N LYS A 38 32.33 25.63 -26.19
CA LYS A 38 32.95 25.67 -27.53
C LYS A 38 32.60 26.98 -28.24
N PRO A 39 33.58 27.68 -28.85
CA PRO A 39 33.31 28.91 -29.61
C PRO A 39 32.55 28.64 -30.92
N ASP A 40 32.58 27.41 -31.43
CA ASP A 40 31.96 27.02 -32.71
C ASP A 40 30.49 26.59 -32.59
N LEU A 41 29.83 26.86 -31.44
CA LEU A 41 28.42 26.55 -31.28
C LEU A 41 27.56 27.48 -32.14
N THR A 42 26.64 26.91 -32.92
CA THR A 42 25.70 27.66 -33.77
C THR A 42 24.26 27.23 -33.54
N GLY A 43 23.31 28.09 -33.92
CA GLY A 43 21.87 27.81 -33.82
C GLY A 43 21.37 27.63 -32.37
N ARG A 44 20.46 26.67 -32.16
CA ARG A 44 19.80 26.46 -30.86
C ARG A 44 20.75 26.08 -29.73
N MET A 45 21.87 25.41 -30.05
CA MET A 45 22.85 25.01 -29.05
C MET A 45 23.60 26.21 -28.46
N LEU A 46 23.89 27.23 -29.27
CA LEU A 46 24.47 28.49 -28.78
C LEU A 46 23.48 29.21 -27.84
N GLN A 47 22.22 29.30 -28.25
CA GLN A 47 21.17 29.89 -27.42
C GLN A 47 21.04 29.16 -26.07
N TRP A 48 21.03 27.82 -26.08
CA TRP A 48 20.96 27.04 -24.84
C TRP A 48 22.22 27.21 -23.98
N ALA A 49 23.41 27.34 -24.58
CA ALA A 49 24.64 27.60 -23.84
C ALA A 49 24.62 28.95 -23.13
N ILE A 50 24.06 29.98 -23.77
CA ILE A 50 23.87 31.31 -23.18
C ILE A 50 22.83 31.25 -22.05
N GLU A 51 21.69 30.59 -22.26
CA GLU A 51 20.67 30.44 -21.22
C GLU A 51 21.21 29.69 -19.98
N LEU A 52 22.02 28.64 -20.19
CA LEU A 52 22.56 27.83 -19.11
C LEU A 52 23.72 28.50 -18.37
N SER A 53 24.43 29.45 -18.98
CA SER A 53 25.55 30.15 -18.35
C SER A 53 25.11 31.11 -17.24
N GLU A 54 23.84 31.52 -17.22
CA GLU A 54 23.24 32.37 -16.17
C GLU A 54 23.27 31.71 -14.78
N PHE A 55 23.20 30.37 -14.71
CA PHE A 55 22.95 29.64 -13.47
C PHE A 55 24.21 29.09 -12.79
N GLY A 56 25.42 29.44 -13.27
CA GLY A 56 26.68 29.05 -12.61
C GLY A 56 26.83 27.55 -12.36
N ILE A 57 26.38 26.70 -13.30
CA ILE A 57 26.30 25.24 -13.12
C ILE A 57 27.70 24.62 -13.16
N GLU A 58 28.06 23.89 -12.11
CA GLU A 58 29.29 23.10 -12.08
C GLU A 58 29.05 21.69 -12.62
N PHE A 59 29.94 21.21 -13.49
CA PHE A 59 29.87 19.84 -14.01
C PHE A 59 30.96 18.99 -13.37
N GLN A 60 30.56 17.93 -12.68
CA GLN A 60 31.48 16.96 -12.10
C GLN A 60 31.30 15.57 -12.74
N PRO A 61 32.40 14.82 -12.95
CA PRO A 61 32.33 13.41 -13.33
C PRO A 61 31.58 12.58 -12.28
N ARG A 62 30.85 11.56 -12.70
CA ARG A 62 30.16 10.64 -11.78
C ARG A 62 31.20 9.80 -11.00
N LEU A 63 31.34 10.03 -9.69
CA LEU A 63 32.35 9.36 -8.86
C LEU A 63 31.83 8.14 -8.05
N SER A 64 30.70 7.52 -8.42
CA SER A 64 30.24 6.34 -7.68
C SER A 64 29.39 5.36 -8.48
N MET A 65 29.84 4.10 -8.50
CA MET A 65 29.15 2.94 -9.06
C MET A 65 27.78 2.67 -8.39
N LYS A 66 27.55 3.15 -7.15
CA LYS A 66 26.26 3.02 -6.46
C LYS A 66 25.19 3.99 -6.98
N GLY A 67 25.58 5.19 -7.42
CA GLY A 67 24.66 6.16 -8.03
C GLY A 67 24.26 5.77 -9.46
N GLN A 68 25.15 5.05 -10.15
CA GLN A 68 24.93 4.50 -11.49
C GLN A 68 23.74 3.55 -11.50
N VAL A 69 23.62 2.63 -10.53
CA VAL A 69 22.48 1.70 -10.43
C VAL A 69 21.15 2.45 -10.28
N MET A 70 21.09 3.51 -9.47
CA MET A 70 19.85 4.28 -9.31
C MET A 70 19.51 5.13 -10.53
N ALA A 71 20.52 5.77 -11.14
CA ALA A 71 20.31 6.58 -12.34
C ALA A 71 19.98 5.71 -13.56
N ASP A 72 20.66 4.58 -13.72
CA ASP A 72 20.38 3.60 -14.77
C ASP A 72 19.04 2.94 -14.53
N PHE A 73 18.65 2.66 -13.28
CA PHE A 73 17.28 2.21 -12.97
C PHE A 73 16.23 3.24 -13.41
N VAL A 74 16.39 4.53 -13.08
CA VAL A 74 15.46 5.59 -13.50
C VAL A 74 15.46 5.79 -15.03
N LEU A 75 16.62 5.66 -15.67
CA LEU A 75 16.81 5.83 -17.10
C LEU A 75 16.28 4.62 -17.90
N GLU A 76 16.48 3.41 -17.39
CA GLU A 76 15.96 2.14 -17.92
C GLU A 76 14.44 2.09 -17.76
N TYR A 77 13.91 2.60 -16.65
CA TYR A 77 12.46 2.80 -16.47
C TYR A 77 11.90 3.81 -17.48
N SER A 78 12.65 4.88 -17.78
CA SER A 78 12.25 5.89 -18.77
C SER A 78 12.44 5.45 -20.23
N ARG A 79 13.30 4.45 -20.47
CA ARG A 79 13.67 3.96 -21.81
C ARG A 79 12.95 2.72 -22.28
N ARG A 80 12.05 2.11 -21.49
CA ARG A 80 11.24 0.99 -21.98
C ARG A 80 10.54 1.42 -23.27
N PRO A 81 10.98 0.94 -24.46
CA PRO A 81 10.27 1.24 -25.67
C PRO A 81 8.94 0.53 -25.54
N ASN A 82 7.86 1.25 -25.82
CA ASN A 82 6.58 0.63 -26.11
C ASN A 82 6.81 -0.44 -27.18
N GLN A 83 6.95 -1.70 -26.76
CA GLN A 83 6.61 -2.80 -27.63
C GLN A 83 5.13 -2.61 -27.94
N HIS A 84 4.88 -2.27 -29.20
CA HIS A 84 3.58 -2.25 -29.82
C HIS A 84 3.02 -3.67 -29.79
N GLN A 85 2.41 -4.03 -28.67
CA GLN A 85 1.28 -4.93 -28.63
C GLN A 85 0.14 -4.16 -27.96
N GLU A 86 -0.90 -3.94 -28.77
CA GLU A 86 -2.27 -3.54 -28.46
C GLU A 86 -2.47 -2.61 -27.25
N SER A 87 -2.66 -1.32 -27.56
CA SER A 87 -2.79 -0.18 -26.65
C SER A 87 -4.07 -0.16 -25.80
N ASN A 88 -4.68 -1.32 -25.51
CA ASN A 88 -5.86 -1.39 -24.63
C ASN A 88 -5.63 -2.25 -23.38
N GLU A 89 -4.65 -3.16 -23.36
CA GLU A 89 -4.35 -3.98 -22.17
C GLU A 89 -3.52 -3.25 -21.11
N LYS A 90 -2.79 -2.18 -21.50
CA LYS A 90 -1.92 -1.39 -20.62
C LYS A 90 -2.66 -0.50 -19.61
N GLU A 91 -3.99 -0.50 -19.60
CA GLU A 91 -4.79 0.23 -18.62
C GLU A 91 -5.46 -0.68 -17.58
N TRP A 92 -5.54 -1.99 -17.81
CA TRP A 92 -6.32 -2.89 -16.96
C TRP A 92 -5.55 -3.31 -15.71
N TRP A 93 -6.14 -3.02 -14.56
CA TRP A 93 -5.73 -3.64 -13.31
C TRP A 93 -6.34 -5.04 -13.20
N THR A 94 -5.57 -5.97 -12.65
CA THR A 94 -6.03 -7.34 -12.44
C THR A 94 -6.16 -7.62 -10.95
N LEU A 95 -7.36 -7.88 -10.48
CA LEU A 95 -7.66 -8.27 -9.10
C LEU A 95 -7.95 -9.76 -9.03
N ARG A 96 -7.19 -10.51 -8.24
CA ARG A 96 -7.45 -11.91 -7.89
C ARG A 96 -7.86 -12.00 -6.45
N VAL A 97 -8.95 -12.70 -6.18
CA VAL A 97 -9.52 -12.82 -4.83
C VAL A 97 -9.75 -14.28 -4.46
N ASN A 98 -9.68 -14.56 -3.16
CA ASN A 98 -10.09 -15.84 -2.59
C ASN A 98 -10.57 -15.64 -1.14
N GLY A 99 -11.74 -16.15 -0.82
CA GLY A 99 -12.28 -16.26 0.54
C GLY A 99 -12.13 -17.66 1.13
N ALA A 100 -11.63 -17.76 2.35
CA ALA A 100 -11.55 -19.04 3.07
C ALA A 100 -12.29 -18.98 4.39
N SER A 101 -13.03 -20.04 4.71
CA SER A 101 -13.59 -20.25 6.05
C SER A 101 -13.22 -21.61 6.62
N ARG A 102 -12.76 -21.61 7.87
CA ARG A 102 -12.38 -22.80 8.65
C ARG A 102 -12.94 -22.69 10.06
N SER A 103 -12.92 -23.80 10.80
CA SER A 103 -13.30 -23.80 12.23
C SER A 103 -12.46 -22.84 13.09
N SER A 104 -11.23 -22.55 12.68
CA SER A 104 -10.33 -21.58 13.34
C SER A 104 -10.67 -20.11 13.03
N GLY A 105 -11.55 -19.86 12.07
CA GLY A 105 -11.94 -18.52 11.63
C GLY A 105 -12.03 -18.38 10.11
N SER A 106 -12.45 -17.20 9.67
CA SER A 106 -12.62 -16.85 8.27
C SER A 106 -11.64 -15.76 7.86
N GLY A 107 -11.21 -15.78 6.61
CA GLY A 107 -10.22 -14.88 6.08
C GLY A 107 -10.42 -14.64 4.59
N VAL A 108 -9.86 -13.54 4.13
CA VAL A 108 -9.90 -13.06 2.76
C VAL A 108 -8.48 -12.86 2.30
N ARG A 109 -8.24 -13.14 1.02
CA ARG A 109 -6.99 -12.79 0.38
C ARG A 109 -7.19 -12.17 -0.99
N LEU A 110 -6.35 -11.19 -1.27
CA LEU A 110 -6.40 -10.33 -2.44
C LEU A 110 -4.99 -10.24 -3.04
N LEU A 111 -4.92 -10.25 -4.36
CA LEU A 111 -3.74 -9.89 -5.13
C LEU A 111 -4.20 -8.92 -6.20
N LEU A 112 -3.81 -7.66 -6.07
CA LEU A 112 -4.06 -6.62 -7.05
C LEU A 112 -2.78 -6.39 -7.85
N GLN A 113 -2.88 -6.45 -9.18
CA GLN A 113 -1.78 -6.27 -10.10
C GLN A 113 -2.03 -5.04 -10.98
N SER A 114 -1.04 -4.15 -11.03
CA SER A 114 -1.04 -2.99 -11.93
C SER A 114 -0.78 -3.41 -13.39
N PRO A 115 -1.15 -2.56 -14.36
CA PRO A 115 -0.83 -2.81 -15.77
C PRO A 115 0.68 -2.87 -16.04
N THR A 116 1.48 -2.21 -15.20
CA THR A 116 2.95 -2.21 -15.25
C THR A 116 3.57 -3.50 -14.65
N GLY A 117 2.75 -4.35 -14.04
CA GLY A 117 3.14 -5.65 -13.47
C GLY A 117 3.47 -5.64 -11.98
N GLU A 118 3.24 -4.53 -11.29
CA GLU A 118 3.46 -4.41 -9.84
C GLU A 118 2.34 -5.10 -9.07
N HIS A 119 2.68 -5.81 -7.99
CA HIS A 119 1.73 -6.62 -7.22
C HIS A 119 1.56 -6.07 -5.80
N LEU A 120 0.31 -5.91 -5.38
CA LEU A 120 -0.09 -5.64 -4.02
C LEU A 120 -0.87 -6.85 -3.48
N GLU A 121 -0.31 -7.50 -2.47
CA GLU A 121 -0.91 -8.67 -1.83
C GLU A 121 -1.41 -8.34 -0.42
N GLN A 122 -2.66 -8.71 -0.13
CA GLN A 122 -3.25 -8.47 1.18
C GLN A 122 -3.95 -9.73 1.71
N ALA A 123 -3.78 -10.00 3.00
CA ALA A 123 -4.56 -10.99 3.72
C ALA A 123 -5.31 -10.29 4.86
N ILE A 124 -6.63 -10.53 4.93
CA ILE A 124 -7.52 -9.89 5.88
C ILE A 124 -8.19 -10.99 6.70
N ARG A 125 -8.09 -10.90 8.02
CA ARG A 125 -8.87 -11.79 8.91
C ARG A 125 -10.23 -11.17 9.15
N LEU A 126 -11.27 -11.97 8.93
CA LEU A 126 -12.63 -11.60 9.32
C LEU A 126 -12.77 -11.84 10.82
N GLY A 127 -13.08 -10.78 11.56
CA GLY A 127 -13.36 -10.79 12.99
C GLY A 127 -14.76 -11.33 13.32
N PHE A 128 -15.44 -11.92 12.35
CA PHE A 128 -16.75 -12.54 12.47
C PHE A 128 -16.73 -13.89 11.72
N PRO A 129 -17.56 -14.86 12.15
CA PRO A 129 -17.71 -16.11 11.42
C PRO A 129 -18.40 -15.86 10.08
N ALA A 130 -17.85 -16.41 9.01
CA ALA A 130 -18.44 -16.39 7.69
C ALA A 130 -18.50 -17.82 7.12
N SER A 131 -19.50 -18.15 6.33
CA SER A 131 -19.47 -19.32 5.46
C SER A 131 -18.43 -19.14 4.34
N ASN A 132 -18.09 -20.21 3.61
CA ASN A 132 -17.19 -20.09 2.46
C ASN A 132 -17.71 -19.08 1.43
N ASN A 133 -19.01 -19.16 1.09
CA ASN A 133 -19.61 -18.25 0.13
C ASN A 133 -19.55 -16.78 0.60
N GLU A 134 -19.83 -16.54 1.89
CA GLU A 134 -19.71 -15.19 2.47
C GLU A 134 -18.27 -14.69 2.47
N ALA A 135 -17.29 -15.56 2.78
CA ALA A 135 -15.88 -15.20 2.71
C ALA A 135 -15.46 -14.80 1.28
N GLU A 136 -15.97 -15.47 0.25
CA GLU A 136 -15.71 -15.11 -1.16
C GLU A 136 -16.27 -13.73 -1.51
N TYR A 137 -17.51 -13.44 -1.09
CA TYR A 137 -18.11 -12.12 -1.30
C TYR A 137 -17.37 -11.02 -0.52
N GLU A 138 -16.96 -11.29 0.72
CA GLU A 138 -16.12 -10.38 1.50
C GLU A 138 -14.76 -10.17 0.82
N ALA A 139 -14.23 -11.18 0.13
CA ALA A 139 -13.00 -11.06 -0.64
C ALA A 139 -13.17 -10.11 -1.82
N ILE A 140 -14.20 -10.32 -2.64
CA ILE A 140 -14.49 -9.42 -3.76
C ILE A 140 -14.69 -7.99 -3.27
N LEU A 141 -15.55 -7.78 -2.28
CA LEU A 141 -15.84 -6.45 -1.75
C LEU A 141 -14.59 -5.75 -1.21
N SER A 142 -13.75 -6.47 -0.47
CA SER A 142 -12.51 -5.89 0.05
C SER A 142 -11.50 -5.57 -1.06
N GLY A 143 -11.46 -6.37 -2.13
CA GLY A 143 -10.63 -6.10 -3.31
C GLY A 143 -11.14 -4.91 -4.13
N LEU A 144 -12.45 -4.75 -4.26
CA LEU A 144 -13.06 -3.60 -4.92
C LEU A 144 -12.79 -2.30 -4.14
N ASP A 145 -12.99 -2.32 -2.81
CA ASP A 145 -12.68 -1.17 -1.94
C ASP A 145 -11.21 -0.75 -2.08
N LEU A 146 -10.29 -1.72 -2.15
CA LEU A 146 -8.87 -1.45 -2.35
C LEU A 146 -8.61 -0.80 -3.72
N ALA A 147 -9.22 -1.31 -4.79
CA ALA A 147 -9.07 -0.75 -6.13
C ALA A 147 -9.64 0.68 -6.21
N LEU A 148 -10.77 0.96 -5.56
CA LEU A 148 -11.34 2.30 -5.47
C LEU A 148 -10.45 3.25 -4.65
N ALA A 149 -9.90 2.78 -3.53
CA ALA A 149 -8.96 3.58 -2.73
C ALA A 149 -7.70 3.97 -3.50
N LEU A 150 -7.31 3.16 -4.50
CA LEU A 150 -6.21 3.43 -5.42
C LEU A 150 -6.64 4.18 -6.69
N SER A 151 -7.90 4.63 -6.77
CA SER A 151 -8.45 5.35 -7.92
C SER A 151 -8.30 4.60 -9.25
N VAL A 152 -8.43 3.27 -9.22
CA VAL A 152 -8.40 2.42 -10.42
C VAL A 152 -9.64 2.69 -11.28
N SER A 153 -9.45 2.90 -12.58
CA SER A 153 -10.52 3.16 -13.55
C SER A 153 -11.04 1.90 -14.25
N LYS A 154 -10.13 1.02 -14.71
CA LYS A 154 -10.43 -0.23 -15.42
C LYS A 154 -9.97 -1.45 -14.63
N LEU A 155 -10.90 -2.36 -14.32
CA LEU A 155 -10.63 -3.47 -13.41
C LEU A 155 -11.11 -4.82 -13.94
N ARG A 156 -10.21 -5.80 -14.01
CA ARG A 156 -10.53 -7.21 -14.28
C ARG A 156 -10.46 -8.01 -12.99
N VAL A 157 -11.57 -8.60 -12.59
CA VAL A 157 -11.69 -9.38 -11.35
C VAL A 157 -11.72 -10.86 -11.67
N TYR A 158 -10.89 -11.63 -10.97
CA TYR A 158 -10.79 -13.07 -11.07
C TYR A 158 -11.13 -13.73 -9.74
N SER A 159 -12.08 -14.66 -9.80
CA SER A 159 -12.46 -15.51 -8.66
C SER A 159 -12.52 -16.98 -9.10
N ASP A 160 -12.20 -17.90 -8.20
CA ASP A 160 -12.40 -19.34 -8.40
C ASP A 160 -13.83 -19.77 -8.02
N SER A 161 -14.61 -18.91 -7.37
CA SER A 161 -15.99 -19.17 -6.95
C SER A 161 -16.98 -19.00 -8.10
N GLN A 162 -17.33 -20.13 -8.72
CA GLN A 162 -18.29 -20.17 -9.83
C GLN A 162 -19.65 -19.56 -9.48
N LEU A 163 -20.12 -19.74 -8.24
CA LEU A 163 -21.39 -19.18 -7.81
C LEU A 163 -21.36 -17.65 -7.88
N VAL A 164 -20.31 -17.03 -7.32
CA VAL A 164 -20.23 -15.58 -7.24
C VAL A 164 -20.12 -14.95 -8.63
N VAL A 165 -19.28 -15.52 -9.51
CA VAL A 165 -19.14 -15.03 -10.89
C VAL A 165 -20.49 -15.08 -11.63
N ARG A 166 -21.22 -16.19 -11.52
CA ARG A 166 -22.52 -16.36 -12.20
C ARG A 166 -23.63 -15.45 -11.66
N TYR A 167 -23.65 -15.18 -10.35
CA TYR A 167 -24.58 -14.21 -9.77
C TYR A 167 -24.30 -12.79 -10.28
N ILE A 168 -23.02 -12.40 -10.40
CA ILE A 168 -22.63 -11.08 -10.90
C ILE A 168 -22.98 -10.94 -12.39
N GLN A 169 -22.80 -12.01 -13.17
CA GLN A 169 -23.16 -12.09 -14.59
C GLN A 169 -24.68 -12.26 -14.85
N GLU A 170 -25.51 -12.22 -13.80
CA GLU A 170 -26.98 -12.35 -13.90
C GLU A 170 -27.47 -13.70 -14.43
N GLU A 171 -26.62 -14.73 -14.42
CA GLU A 171 -26.99 -16.10 -14.81
C GLU A 171 -27.78 -16.82 -13.70
N TYR A 172 -27.73 -16.32 -12.46
CA TYR A 172 -28.43 -16.88 -11.31
C TYR A 172 -29.12 -15.80 -10.46
N GLU A 173 -30.22 -16.18 -9.80
CA GLU A 173 -30.96 -15.34 -8.85
C GLU A 173 -30.72 -15.78 -7.41
N ALA A 174 -30.22 -14.86 -6.58
CA ALA A 174 -29.98 -15.13 -5.18
C ALA A 174 -31.33 -15.15 -4.44
N LYS A 175 -31.66 -16.27 -3.81
CA LYS A 175 -32.92 -16.42 -3.05
C LYS A 175 -32.83 -15.98 -1.59
N ASP A 176 -31.61 -16.02 -1.04
CA ASP A 176 -31.36 -15.67 0.35
C ASP A 176 -31.15 -14.16 0.51
N ALA A 177 -31.85 -13.54 1.46
CA ALA A 177 -31.81 -12.10 1.69
C ALA A 177 -30.40 -11.57 1.99
N ARG A 178 -29.55 -12.36 2.66
CA ARG A 178 -28.16 -11.95 2.95
C ARG A 178 -27.31 -12.02 1.67
N MET A 179 -27.48 -13.05 0.85
CA MET A 179 -26.79 -13.16 -0.45
C MET A 179 -27.22 -12.08 -1.44
N VAL A 180 -28.52 -11.72 -1.44
CA VAL A 180 -29.02 -10.57 -2.22
C VAL A 180 -28.28 -9.30 -1.82
N ARG A 181 -28.13 -9.02 -0.51
CA ARG A 181 -27.37 -7.84 -0.05
C ARG A 181 -25.92 -7.83 -0.50
N TYR A 182 -25.25 -8.98 -0.47
CA TYR A 182 -23.88 -9.09 -0.99
C TYR A 182 -23.82 -8.80 -2.48
N LEU A 183 -24.73 -9.39 -3.26
CA LEU A 183 -24.79 -9.19 -4.70
C LEU A 183 -25.08 -7.73 -5.07
N THR A 184 -26.08 -7.11 -4.43
CA THR A 184 -26.40 -5.69 -4.62
C THR A 184 -25.18 -4.83 -4.33
N LYS A 185 -24.52 -5.03 -3.17
CA LYS A 185 -23.34 -4.24 -2.82
C LYS A 185 -22.19 -4.42 -3.81
N VAL A 186 -21.91 -5.64 -4.26
CA VAL A 186 -20.86 -5.88 -5.27
C VAL A 186 -21.19 -5.17 -6.57
N LYS A 187 -22.43 -5.26 -7.05
CA LYS A 187 -22.86 -4.57 -8.28
C LYS A 187 -22.75 -3.06 -8.13
N ASP A 188 -23.25 -2.49 -7.04
CA ASP A 188 -23.18 -1.05 -6.77
C ASP A 188 -21.73 -0.55 -6.71
N THR A 189 -20.82 -1.31 -6.10
CA THR A 189 -19.40 -0.99 -6.07
C THR A 189 -18.77 -1.11 -7.47
N LEU A 190 -19.14 -2.11 -8.27
CA LEU A 190 -18.63 -2.28 -9.64
C LEU A 190 -19.04 -1.13 -10.57
N GLN A 191 -20.22 -0.54 -10.38
CA GLN A 191 -20.69 0.63 -11.17
C GLN A 191 -19.82 1.89 -10.98
N GLN A 192 -18.94 1.92 -9.98
CA GLN A 192 -18.02 3.04 -9.77
C GLN A 192 -16.78 2.98 -10.70
N PHE A 193 -16.53 1.85 -11.34
CA PHE A 193 -15.45 1.70 -12.32
C PHE A 193 -15.94 2.07 -13.71
N THR A 194 -15.05 2.64 -14.54
CA THR A 194 -15.39 3.02 -15.91
C THR A 194 -15.62 1.81 -16.80
N GLU A 195 -14.76 0.80 -16.66
CA GLU A 195 -14.90 -0.50 -17.32
C GLU A 195 -14.51 -1.59 -16.33
N TRP A 196 -15.26 -2.68 -16.31
CA TRP A 196 -14.95 -3.82 -15.46
C TRP A 196 -15.33 -5.13 -16.12
N THR A 197 -14.58 -6.19 -15.79
CA THR A 197 -14.97 -7.57 -16.12
C THR A 197 -14.79 -8.46 -14.91
N VAL A 198 -15.66 -9.46 -14.78
CA VAL A 198 -15.56 -10.50 -13.75
C VAL A 198 -15.52 -11.85 -14.43
N GLU A 199 -14.45 -12.60 -14.19
CA GLU A 199 -14.16 -13.85 -14.87
C GLU A 199 -13.84 -14.96 -13.87
N LYS A 200 -14.29 -16.18 -14.20
CA LYS A 200 -13.92 -17.37 -13.44
C LYS A 200 -12.56 -17.87 -13.88
N ILE A 201 -11.68 -18.16 -12.92
CA ILE A 201 -10.41 -18.87 -13.16
C ILE A 201 -10.40 -20.23 -12.50
N ARG A 202 -9.55 -21.14 -13.00
CA ARG A 202 -9.35 -22.45 -12.35
C ARG A 202 -8.55 -22.25 -11.06
N ARG A 203 -8.84 -23.03 -10.00
CA ARG A 203 -8.07 -22.98 -8.74
C ARG A 203 -6.57 -23.12 -8.92
N THR A 204 -6.14 -23.98 -9.85
CA THR A 204 -4.72 -24.16 -10.20
C THR A 204 -4.07 -22.88 -10.70
N GLU A 205 -4.82 -21.99 -11.35
CA GLU A 205 -4.38 -20.69 -11.84
C GLU A 205 -4.52 -19.58 -10.77
N ASN A 206 -5.32 -19.82 -9.71
CA ASN A 206 -5.40 -18.98 -8.52
C ASN A 206 -4.45 -19.44 -7.40
N GLY A 207 -3.56 -20.40 -7.66
CA GLY A 207 -2.72 -21.03 -6.63
C GLY A 207 -1.89 -20.04 -5.80
N ARG A 208 -1.48 -18.92 -6.43
CA ARG A 208 -0.83 -17.83 -5.71
C ARG A 208 -1.75 -17.25 -4.64
N ALA A 209 -3.04 -17.01 -4.88
CA ALA A 209 -4.01 -16.51 -3.90
C ALA A 209 -4.44 -17.59 -2.89
N ASP A 210 -4.61 -18.84 -3.33
CA ASP A 210 -4.99 -19.97 -2.45
C ASP A 210 -3.97 -20.21 -1.31
N THR A 211 -2.67 -20.10 -1.63
CA THR A 211 -1.58 -20.43 -0.68
C THR A 211 -1.62 -19.56 0.60
N LEU A 212 -1.80 -18.25 0.50
CA LEU A 212 -1.93 -17.33 1.66
C LEU A 212 -3.37 -17.16 2.16
N ALA A 213 -4.43 -17.48 1.41
CA ALA A 213 -5.76 -17.55 2.01
C ALA A 213 -5.77 -18.64 3.10
N GLY A 214 -5.05 -19.74 2.84
CA GLY A 214 -4.73 -20.76 3.83
C GLY A 214 -3.84 -20.30 4.99
N ILE A 215 -3.05 -19.22 4.85
CA ILE A 215 -2.22 -18.63 5.91
C ILE A 215 -3.01 -17.60 6.74
N ALA A 216 -4.01 -16.95 6.16
CA ALA A 216 -4.83 -15.94 6.84
C ALA A 216 -5.87 -16.55 7.79
N ALA A 217 -6.32 -17.78 7.50
CA ALA A 217 -7.38 -18.49 8.25
C ALA A 217 -6.92 -19.14 9.58
N PRO A 218 -5.65 -19.57 9.74
CA PRO A 218 -5.04 -19.86 11.04
C PRO A 218 -4.17 -18.68 11.52
N SER A 219 -4.00 -18.51 12.83
CA SER A 219 -2.95 -17.64 13.36
C SER A 219 -1.58 -18.21 13.00
N LEU A 220 -0.92 -17.67 11.97
CA LEU A 220 0.43 -18.12 11.61
C LEU A 220 1.52 -17.17 12.12
N SER A 221 2.53 -17.80 12.71
CA SER A 221 3.77 -17.25 13.21
C SER A 221 4.63 -16.63 12.11
N LYS A 222 5.46 -15.68 12.55
CA LYS A 222 6.44 -14.86 11.83
C LYS A 222 7.12 -15.57 10.64
N LYS A 223 6.95 -15.05 9.42
CA LYS A 223 8.01 -14.34 8.64
C LYS A 223 7.53 -13.84 7.26
N SER A 224 8.26 -12.83 6.82
CA SER A 224 8.10 -11.81 5.78
C SER A 224 7.57 -12.21 4.39
N PHE A 225 6.48 -11.56 3.99
CA PHE A 225 6.25 -10.91 2.69
C PHE A 225 5.41 -9.64 2.97
N TYR A 226 5.26 -8.71 2.03
CA TYR A 226 4.51 -7.44 2.17
C TYR A 226 2.99 -7.61 2.43
N CYS A 227 2.61 -8.45 3.38
CA CYS A 227 1.24 -8.76 3.74
C CYS A 227 0.78 -7.74 4.79
N LEU A 228 0.02 -6.74 4.35
CA LEU A 228 -0.69 -5.87 5.28
C LEU A 228 -1.81 -6.69 5.94
N TYR A 229 -1.59 -7.11 7.18
CA TYR A 229 -2.59 -7.86 7.94
C TYR A 229 -3.61 -6.89 8.55
N MET A 230 -4.86 -7.00 8.10
CA MET A 230 -5.97 -6.20 8.61
C MET A 230 -7.00 -7.10 9.28
N CYS A 231 -7.54 -6.65 10.42
CA CYS A 231 -8.69 -7.28 11.06
C CYS A 231 -9.95 -6.50 10.71
N LYS A 232 -10.94 -7.18 10.14
CA LYS A 232 -12.24 -6.60 9.80
C LYS A 232 -13.31 -7.09 10.76
N SER A 233 -13.82 -6.21 11.62
CA SER A 233 -14.73 -6.58 12.72
C SER A 233 -16.19 -6.75 12.31
N THR A 234 -16.60 -6.25 11.13
CA THR A 234 -17.99 -6.32 10.66
C THR A 234 -18.08 -6.71 9.17
N PRO A 235 -19.09 -7.51 8.78
CA PRO A 235 -19.30 -7.85 7.38
C PRO A 235 -19.72 -6.64 6.57
N MET A 236 -19.27 -6.56 5.32
CA MET A 236 -19.62 -5.48 4.40
C MET A 236 -21.08 -5.47 4.02
N SER A 237 -21.77 -6.61 4.10
CA SER A 237 -23.20 -6.68 3.80
C SER A 237 -24.06 -5.90 4.80
N LYS A 238 -23.56 -5.53 5.99
CA LYS A 238 -24.29 -4.71 6.97
C LYS A 238 -24.16 -3.22 6.64
N GLU A 239 -25.26 -2.48 6.70
CA GLU A 239 -25.24 -1.01 6.65
C GLU A 239 -24.49 -0.48 7.88
N SER A 240 -23.56 0.44 7.66
CA SER A 240 -22.97 1.21 8.76
C SER A 240 -24.00 2.26 9.21
N PRO A 241 -24.20 2.48 10.53
CA PRO A 241 -24.76 3.74 10.97
C PRO A 241 -23.89 4.87 10.42
N LEU A 242 -24.53 5.94 9.94
CA LEU A 242 -23.89 7.15 9.41
C LEU A 242 -22.81 7.65 10.39
N ALA A 243 -21.54 7.50 10.02
CA ALA A 243 -20.44 8.03 10.80
C ALA A 243 -20.37 9.55 10.60
N THR A 244 -20.63 10.30 11.67
CA THR A 244 -20.39 11.75 11.80
C THR A 244 -18.93 12.09 11.45
N PRO A 245 -18.62 13.30 10.91
CA PRO A 245 -17.29 13.61 10.41
C PRO A 245 -16.24 13.58 11.52
N LEU A 246 -15.20 12.76 11.34
CA LEU A 246 -13.99 12.74 12.17
C LEU A 246 -13.22 14.05 11.94
N ARG A 247 -13.47 14.99 12.84
CA ARG A 247 -12.69 16.21 13.05
C ARG A 247 -11.21 15.83 13.26
N GLN A 248 -10.32 16.49 12.51
CA GLN A 248 -8.87 16.34 12.63
C GLN A 248 -8.39 16.34 14.09
N ALA A 249 -7.58 15.36 14.46
CA ALA A 249 -6.72 15.43 15.63
C ALA A 249 -5.27 15.13 15.21
N ARG A 250 -4.56 16.21 14.86
CA ARG A 250 -3.12 16.29 15.08
C ARG A 250 -2.89 16.15 16.59
N GLN A 251 -2.29 15.05 17.03
CA GLN A 251 -1.33 14.96 18.14
C GLN A 251 -0.99 13.49 18.44
N MET A 252 0.09 12.99 17.85
CA MET A 252 0.86 11.90 18.43
C MET A 252 2.33 12.31 18.48
N THR A 253 2.70 12.98 19.57
CA THR A 253 4.10 13.12 19.99
C THR A 253 4.13 13.29 21.50
N LYS A 254 4.17 12.17 22.24
CA LYS A 254 4.75 11.99 23.60
C LYS A 254 4.21 10.72 24.29
N ILE A 255 4.52 9.55 23.76
CA ILE A 255 4.62 8.33 24.58
C ILE A 255 5.80 7.54 24.03
N GLY A 256 7.00 7.91 24.47
CA GLY A 256 8.25 7.36 23.96
C GLY A 256 9.44 8.15 24.45
N ARG A 257 9.53 8.37 25.78
CA ARG A 257 10.73 8.83 26.52
C ARG A 257 10.43 9.04 28.01
N THR A 258 10.18 7.96 28.74
CA THR A 258 10.51 7.87 30.18
C THR A 258 10.44 6.40 30.64
N MET A 259 11.39 5.60 30.17
CA MET A 259 11.81 4.36 30.82
C MET A 259 13.32 4.44 30.90
N LEU A 260 13.80 5.15 31.94
CA LEU A 260 15.15 5.15 32.52
C LEU A 260 15.36 6.48 33.26
N GLN A 261 15.00 6.50 34.55
CA GLN A 261 15.67 7.24 35.64
C GLN A 261 14.72 7.32 36.84
N ASN A 262 15.04 6.55 37.88
CA ASN A 262 15.17 7.01 39.27
C ASN A 262 15.02 5.83 40.23
N ILE A 263 16.12 5.09 40.38
CA ILE A 263 16.48 4.44 41.63
C ILE A 263 17.37 5.45 42.36
N SER A 264 16.89 6.06 43.43
CA SER A 264 17.70 6.50 44.56
C SER A 264 16.82 7.10 45.67
N GLY A 265 16.83 6.44 46.84
CA GLY A 265 17.10 7.12 48.11
C GLY A 265 16.00 7.93 48.82
N GLN A 266 15.42 7.28 49.84
CA GLN A 266 15.27 7.75 51.24
C GLN A 266 14.15 8.74 51.65
N ALA A 267 13.27 8.16 52.49
CA ALA A 267 12.80 8.59 53.83
C ALA A 267 12.01 9.89 54.01
N LEU A 268 10.78 9.76 54.54
CA LEU A 268 10.39 10.27 55.88
C LEU A 268 8.88 9.98 56.15
N TYR A 269 8.61 9.35 57.29
CA TYR A 269 7.29 9.11 57.91
C TYR A 269 6.57 10.43 58.28
N PRO A 270 5.24 10.45 58.50
CA PRO A 270 4.63 10.17 59.84
C PRO A 270 3.26 9.43 59.71
N GLU A 271 2.54 8.92 60.71
CA GLU A 271 2.61 8.66 62.15
C GLU A 271 1.35 7.81 62.45
N ILE A 272 1.36 7.03 63.53
CA ILE A 272 0.31 6.08 63.92
C ILE A 272 -0.52 6.71 65.05
N PRO A 273 -1.84 6.45 65.16
CA PRO A 273 -2.51 6.53 66.46
C PRO A 273 -2.78 5.14 67.04
N ASN A 274 -2.18 4.92 68.19
CA ASN A 274 -2.25 3.73 69.05
C ASN A 274 -3.52 3.74 69.91
N ARG A 275 -4.21 2.59 70.06
CA ARG A 275 -5.08 2.32 71.24
C ARG A 275 -5.06 0.81 71.59
N HIS A 276 -4.39 0.52 72.72
CA HIS A 276 -4.64 -0.49 73.77
C HIS A 276 -5.94 -1.34 73.64
N THR A 277 -6.06 -2.62 74.02
CA THR A 277 -5.29 -3.53 74.91
C THR A 277 -5.95 -4.93 74.94
N LYS A 278 -5.16 -5.96 75.34
CA LYS A 278 -5.55 -7.29 75.90
C LYS A 278 -6.12 -8.31 74.90
N SER A 279 -5.93 -9.62 74.97
CA SER A 279 -5.12 -10.55 75.79
C SER A 279 -5.63 -11.94 75.39
N GLY A 280 -4.77 -12.95 75.20
CA GLY A 280 -5.16 -14.36 75.37
C GLY A 280 -5.00 -15.27 74.16
N CYS A 281 -3.89 -16.00 74.14
CA CYS A 281 -3.69 -17.22 73.36
C CYS A 281 -4.66 -18.33 73.75
N LYS A 282 -5.04 -19.20 72.80
CA LYS A 282 -4.77 -20.66 72.84
C LYS A 282 -5.40 -21.38 71.63
N LEU A 283 -4.57 -22.16 70.95
CA LEU A 283 -4.96 -23.27 70.07
C LEU A 283 -5.54 -24.43 70.91
N PRO A 284 -6.33 -25.33 70.31
CA PRO A 284 -6.29 -26.73 70.71
C PRO A 284 -5.95 -27.66 69.55
N VAL A 285 -5.23 -28.70 69.96
CA VAL A 285 -4.70 -29.85 69.25
C VAL A 285 -5.82 -30.89 69.01
N SER A 286 -5.69 -31.64 67.93
CA SER A 286 -6.48 -32.82 67.55
C SER A 286 -6.51 -33.92 68.62
N PRO A 287 -7.41 -34.90 68.42
CA PRO A 287 -7.01 -36.31 68.40
C PRO A 287 -6.82 -36.83 66.98
#